data_AF-A0A2N2FDI2-F1
#
_entry.id   AF-A0A2N2FDI2-F1
#
_cell.length_a   1.000
_cell.length_b   1.000
_cell.length_c   1.000
_cell.angle_alpha   90.00
_cell.angle_beta   90.00
_cell.angle_gamma   90.00
#
_symmetry.space_group_name_H-M   'P 1'
#
loop_
_entity.id
_entity.type
_entity.pdbx_description
1 polymer ?
#
loop_
_entity_poly.entity_id
_entity_poly.type
_entity_poly.pdbx_seq_one_letter_code
_entity_poly.pdbx_strand_id
1 'polypeptide(L)' 'HGDIPFRKNRIQTLYAVSEEAAGSMIAQSDKERAIYHQTVTGQKWTDARRYDLSINTSKTGVDKCIELILKYLDLI' A
#
# COMPACT_ATOMS: atom_id res chain seq x y z
N HIS A 1 2.28 -0.55 -2.73
CA HIS A 1 1.34 -1.70 -2.74
C HIS A 1 2.02 -2.98 -2.22
N GLY A 2 1.32 -4.12 -2.21
CA GLY A 2 1.79 -5.41 -1.71
C GLY A 2 0.84 -6.54 -2.15
N ASP A 3 1.36 -7.75 -2.31
CA ASP A 3 0.50 -8.92 -2.59
C ASP A 3 -0.48 -9.18 -1.43
N ILE A 4 -1.67 -9.67 -1.75
CA ILE A 4 -2.74 -9.86 -0.75
C ILE A 4 -2.32 -10.76 0.43
N PRO A 5 -1.65 -11.92 0.24
CA PRO A 5 -1.23 -12.75 1.37
C PRO A 5 -0.27 -12.03 2.32
N PHE A 6 0.70 -11.28 1.77
CA PHE A 6 1.65 -10.48 2.55
C PHE A 6 0.92 -9.40 3.37
N ARG A 7 -0.01 -8.68 2.73
CA ARG A 7 -0.81 -7.65 3.38
C ARG A 7 -1.69 -8.22 4.49
N LYS A 8 -2.37 -9.35 4.24
CA LYS A 8 -3.21 -10.04 5.22
C LYS A 8 -2.40 -10.44 6.45
N ASN A 9 -1.27 -11.13 6.28
CA ASN A 9 -0.42 -11.55 7.39
C ASN A 9 0.02 -10.36 8.28
N ARG A 10 0.38 -9.24 7.65
CA ARG A 10 0.74 -8.01 8.38
C ARG A 10 -0.43 -7.46 9.20
N ILE A 11 -1.62 -7.40 8.63
CA ILE A 11 -2.83 -6.91 9.34
C ILE A 11 -3.21 -7.85 10.48
N GLN A 12 -3.17 -9.17 10.26
CA GLN A 12 -3.42 -10.15 11.32
C GLN A 12 -2.44 -9.96 12.49
N THR A 13 -1.16 -9.76 12.20
CA THR A 13 -0.13 -9.56 13.23
C THR A 13 -0.31 -8.25 14.00
N LEU A 14 -0.61 -7.15 13.29
CA LEU A 14 -0.75 -5.82 13.91
C LEU A 14 -2.02 -5.67 14.75
N TYR A 15 -3.12 -6.29 14.33
CA TYR A 15 -4.44 -6.08 14.94
C TYR A 15 -4.99 -7.33 15.64
N ALA A 16 -4.26 -8.44 15.64
CA ALA A 16 -4.67 -9.73 16.23
C ALA A 16 -6.04 -10.22 15.71
N VAL A 17 -6.25 -10.15 14.39
CA VAL A 17 -7.51 -10.54 13.73
C VAL A 17 -7.36 -11.81 12.88
N SER A 18 -8.50 -12.42 12.50
CA SER A 18 -8.52 -13.55 11.56
C SER A 18 -8.09 -13.13 10.14
N GLU A 19 -7.71 -14.09 9.31
CA GLU A 19 -7.32 -13.82 7.91
C GLU A 19 -8.48 -13.23 7.10
N GLU A 20 -9.70 -13.72 7.35
CA GLU A 20 -10.92 -13.21 6.72
C GLU A 20 -11.17 -11.75 7.10
N ALA A 21 -11.12 -11.44 8.41
CA ALA A 21 -11.26 -10.07 8.90
C ALA A 21 -10.18 -9.16 8.32
N ALA A 22 -8.92 -9.62 8.26
CA ALA A 22 -7.83 -8.88 7.63
C ALA A 22 -8.09 -8.60 6.14
N GLY A 23 -8.63 -9.57 5.40
CA GLY A 23 -9.05 -9.41 4.01
C GLY A 23 -10.13 -8.34 3.84
N SER A 24 -11.17 -8.38 4.68
CA SER A 24 -12.25 -7.40 4.69
C SER A 24 -11.76 -5.99 5.03
N MET A 25 -10.87 -5.85 6.02
CA MET A 25 -10.25 -4.58 6.38
C MET A 25 -9.44 -3.99 5.22
N ILE A 26 -8.66 -4.83 4.51
CA ILE A 26 -7.90 -4.41 3.33
C ILE A 26 -8.84 -3.91 2.23
N ALA A 27 -9.87 -4.69 1.89
CA ALA A 27 -10.81 -4.34 0.83
C ALA A 27 -11.56 -3.04 1.14
N GLN A 28 -12.04 -2.88 2.38
CA GLN A 28 -12.73 -1.67 2.82
C GLN A 28 -11.80 -0.45 2.75
N SER A 29 -10.59 -0.56 3.30
CA SER A 29 -9.62 0.54 3.31
C SER A 29 -9.17 0.96 1.90
N ASP A 30 -8.95 0.00 0.99
CA ASP A 30 -8.59 0.31 -0.39
C ASP A 30 -9.74 0.99 -1.14
N LYS A 31 -11.00 0.55 -0.91
CA LYS A 31 -12.20 1.19 -1.47
C LYS A 31 -12.35 2.62 -0.98
N GLU A 32 -12.24 2.85 0.33
CA GLU A 32 -12.34 4.18 0.93
C GLU A 32 -11.29 5.14 0.40
N ARG A 33 -10.03 4.70 0.29
CA ARG A 33 -8.94 5.50 -0.29
C ARG A 33 -9.19 5.85 -1.75
N ALA A 34 -9.66 4.88 -2.54
CA ALA A 34 -9.97 5.11 -3.95
C ALA A 34 -11.08 6.15 -4.13
N ILE A 35 -12.16 6.04 -3.34
CA ILE A 35 -13.28 7.01 -3.37
C ILE A 35 -12.78 8.39 -2.94
N TYR A 36 -12.13 8.50 -1.78
CA TYR A 36 -11.63 9.77 -1.27
C TYR A 36 -10.71 10.47 -2.27
N HIS A 37 -9.71 9.77 -2.79
CA HIS A 37 -8.75 10.33 -3.73
C HIS A 37 -9.43 10.79 -5.02
N GLN A 38 -10.35 9.98 -5.56
CA GLN A 38 -11.11 10.33 -6.77
C GLN A 38 -12.01 11.55 -6.54
N THR A 39 -12.68 11.63 -5.39
CA THR A 39 -13.54 12.76 -5.02
C THR A 39 -12.75 14.06 -4.90
N VAL A 40 -11.56 14.01 -4.29
CA VAL A 40 -10.75 15.21 -4.02
C VAL A 40 -9.93 15.66 -5.24
N THR A 41 -9.33 14.71 -5.96
CA THR A 41 -8.34 15.03 -7.02
C THR A 41 -8.88 14.82 -8.44
N GLY A 42 -10.00 14.11 -8.59
CA GLY A 42 -10.47 13.63 -9.88
C GLY A 42 -9.61 12.49 -10.47
N GLN A 43 -8.61 11.99 -9.76
CA GLN A 43 -7.65 11.00 -10.25
C GLN A 43 -7.82 9.64 -9.58
N LYS A 44 -7.46 8.58 -10.32
CA LYS A 44 -7.41 7.21 -9.81
C LYS A 44 -6.24 7.06 -8.84
N TRP A 45 -6.52 6.66 -7.60
CA TRP A 45 -5.53 6.42 -6.54
C TRP A 45 -4.49 5.35 -6.91
N THR A 46 -4.86 4.37 -7.74
CA THR A 46 -3.97 3.26 -8.13
C THR A 46 -3.15 3.53 -9.39
N ASP A 47 -3.25 4.72 -9.99
CA ASP A 47 -2.49 5.06 -11.20
C ASP A 47 -1.06 5.42 -10.84
N ALA A 48 -0.13 4.49 -11.08
CA ALA A 48 1.29 4.66 -10.78
C ALA A 48 1.92 5.89 -11.46
N ARG A 49 1.36 6.37 -12.58
CA ARG A 49 1.86 7.57 -13.31
C ARG A 49 1.63 8.87 -12.54
N ARG A 50 0.85 8.83 -11.45
CA ARG A 50 0.58 9.97 -10.57
C ARG A 50 1.57 10.08 -9.40
N TYR A 51 2.54 9.18 -9.33
CA TYR A 51 3.54 9.13 -8.27
C TYR A 51 4.93 9.06 -8.89
N ASP A 52 5.89 9.77 -8.30
CA ASP A 52 7.29 9.71 -8.75
C ASP A 52 7.93 8.34 -8.44
N LEU A 53 7.46 7.69 -7.35
CA LEU A 53 7.94 6.39 -6.93
C LEU A 53 6.78 5.50 -6.44
N SER A 54 6.66 4.30 -7.03
CA SER A 54 5.69 3.28 -6.64
C SER A 54 6.39 1.95 -6.35
N ILE A 55 6.28 1.45 -5.11
CA ILE A 55 7.00 0.24 -4.67
C ILE A 55 6.03 -0.90 -4.28
N ASN A 56 6.40 -2.13 -4.64
CA ASN A 56 5.74 -3.34 -4.15
C ASN A 56 6.48 -3.90 -2.91
N THR A 57 5.92 -3.62 -1.74
CA THR A 57 6.47 -4.01 -0.42
C THR A 57 6.50 -5.53 -0.19
N SER A 58 5.70 -6.34 -0.88
CA SER A 58 5.78 -7.81 -0.73
C SER A 58 7.04 -8.40 -1.36
N LYS A 59 7.65 -7.69 -2.31
CA LYS A 59 8.89 -8.13 -2.96
C LYS A 59 10.15 -7.68 -2.25
N THR A 60 10.12 -6.49 -1.66
CA THR A 60 11.30 -5.85 -1.05
C THR A 60 11.33 -5.97 0.47
N GLY A 61 10.18 -6.16 1.12
CA GLY A 61 10.06 -5.95 2.56
C GLY A 61 10.05 -4.46 2.91
N VAL A 62 9.74 -4.14 4.17
CA VAL A 62 9.59 -2.75 4.63
C VAL A 62 10.95 -2.04 4.70
N ASP A 63 11.97 -2.67 5.27
CA ASP A 63 13.27 -2.02 5.49
C ASP A 63 13.95 -1.63 4.17
N LYS A 64 13.95 -2.53 3.18
CA LYS A 64 14.50 -2.21 1.86
C LYS A 64 13.65 -1.20 1.08
N CYS A 65 12.35 -1.07 1.37
CA CYS A 65 11.57 0.04 0.81
C CYS A 65 12.09 1.39 1.30
N ILE A 66 12.47 1.49 2.59
CA ILE A 66 13.03 2.72 3.16
C ILE A 66 14.34 3.06 2.44
N GLU A 67 15.23 2.08 2.28
CA GLU A 67 16.48 2.27 1.53
C GLU A 67 16.24 2.74 0.09
N LEU A 68 15.24 2.18 -0.60
CA LEU A 68 14.90 2.59 -1.98
C LEU A 68 14.38 4.03 -2.03
N ILE A 69 13.55 4.44 -1.06
CA ILE A 69 13.04 5.80 -0.99
C ILE A 69 14.19 6.78 -0.73
N LEU A 70 15.08 6.49 0.23
CA LEU A 70 16.23 7.34 0.53
C LEU A 70 17.15 7.49 -0.68
N LYS A 71 17.48 6.38 -1.37
CA LYS A 71 18.28 6.43 -2.60
C LYS A 71 17.63 7.23 -3.72
N TYR A 72 16.30 7.18 -3.83
CA TYR A 72 15.60 8.00 -4.82
C TYR A 72 15.73 9.49 -4.50
N LEU A 73 15.65 9.87 -3.21
CA LEU A 73 15.81 11.26 -2.76
C LEU A 73 17.23 11.79 -3.00
N ASP A 74 18.25 10.94 -2.91
CA ASP A 74 19.64 11.35 -3.18
C ASP A 74 19.92 11.63 -4.67
N LEU A 75 19.03 11.22 -5.58
CA LEU A 75 19.18 11.41 -7.04
C LEU A 75 18.52 12.69 -7.56
N ILE A 76 17.71 13.35 -6.75
CA ILE A 76 16.99 14.59 -7.09
C ILE A 76 17.58 15.77 -6.33
#